data_AF-I0I9I8-F1
#
_entry.id   AF-I0I9I8-F1
#
_cell.length_a   1.000
_cell.length_b   1.000
_cell.length_c   1.000
_cell.angle_alpha   90.00
_cell.angle_beta   90.00
_cell.angle_gamma   90.00
#
_symmetry.space_group_name_H-M   'P 1'
#
loop_
_entity.id
_entity.type
_entity.pdbx_description
1 polymer ?
#
loop_
_entity_poly.entity_id
_entity_poly.type
_entity_poly.pdbx_seq_one_letter_code
_entity_poly.pdbx_strand_id
1 'polypeptide(L)'
;MFNEATQRWNWINAFLTASLHAAIVNLDQQPTSKFTFKDFIKEYITRLRNTLSELAPSKTPPNWGEKNEIEYVFHLESEVWGIDYERYLYFFDDISTQRPQPLLQTFKFITSFYAIERCLSSFQIPQRRANGTGRKGRRRDLFGYENGIFSSQFPHICDLMGPPFYLRANTVNLEVSNEKIQAWQALKLANIPSSLQSFYKATSGYAHFTDILEASFVSTRKTHLPANLRQKNQKRLPTQTRAWWYDVLWKYSESLRYNRVLPSRTAQEYPFFWNRSVRWFTSLTLTGLFCIAAHKNPNIGKAWRSITIQNSILRDLYKDIDRL
;
A
#
# COMPACT_ATOMS: atom_id res chain seq x y z
N MET A 1 0.64 15.63 25.54
CA MET A 1 1.29 14.43 24.95
C MET A 1 0.18 13.43 24.62
N PHE A 2 0.09 12.92 23.39
CA PHE A 2 -0.97 11.98 23.00
C PHE A 2 -0.80 10.64 23.72
N ASN A 3 -1.91 9.98 24.08
CA ASN A 3 -1.84 8.59 24.55
C ASN A 3 -1.38 7.65 23.42
N GLU A 4 -0.88 6.47 23.78
CA GLU A 4 -0.27 5.54 22.82
C GLU A 4 -1.24 5.12 21.70
N ALA A 5 -2.53 4.90 22.01
CA ALA A 5 -3.54 4.50 21.04
C ALA A 5 -3.75 5.57 19.95
N THR A 6 -3.81 6.84 20.36
CA THR A 6 -3.92 7.99 19.45
C THR A 6 -2.65 8.17 18.61
N GLN A 7 -1.47 7.96 19.20
CA GLN A 7 -0.21 8.02 18.45
C GLN A 7 -0.16 6.94 17.35
N ARG A 8 -0.55 5.70 17.67
CA ARG A 8 -0.62 4.62 16.69
C ARG A 8 -1.55 5.00 15.55
N TRP A 9 -2.78 5.45 15.84
CA TRP A 9 -3.72 5.90 14.82
C TRP A 9 -3.14 6.97 13.89
N ASN A 10 -2.57 8.03 14.47
CA ASN A 10 -1.99 9.13 13.71
C ASN A 10 -0.87 8.67 12.77
N TRP A 11 0.00 7.78 13.24
CA TRP A 11 1.09 7.23 12.44
C TRP A 11 0.61 6.39 11.26
N ILE A 12 -0.47 5.62 11.41
CA ILE A 12 -1.06 4.84 10.29
C ILE A 12 -1.59 5.80 9.23
N ASN A 13 -2.36 6.80 9.65
CA ASN A 13 -2.95 7.77 8.73
C ASN A 13 -1.84 8.55 7.99
N ALA A 14 -0.85 9.06 8.73
CA ALA A 14 0.31 9.74 8.17
C ALA A 14 1.06 8.85 7.17
N PHE A 15 1.31 7.58 7.50
CA PHE A 15 1.99 6.64 6.61
C PHE A 15 1.23 6.40 5.30
N LEU A 16 -0.08 6.18 5.35
CA LEU A 16 -0.89 5.94 4.15
C LEU A 16 -0.94 7.19 3.27
N THR A 17 -1.18 8.37 3.85
CA THR A 17 -1.20 9.62 3.10
C THR A 17 0.18 9.97 2.52
N ALA A 18 1.26 9.74 3.28
CA ALA A 18 2.63 9.93 2.81
C ALA A 18 2.99 8.98 1.66
N SER A 19 2.54 7.71 1.75
CA SER A 19 2.75 6.71 0.70
C SER A 19 2.06 7.11 -0.61
N LEU A 20 0.82 7.59 -0.53
CA LEU A 20 0.09 8.10 -1.69
C LEU A 20 0.74 9.35 -2.28
N HIS A 21 1.17 10.28 -1.42
CA HIS A 21 1.83 11.49 -1.89
C HIS A 21 3.13 11.17 -2.62
N ALA A 22 3.95 10.26 -2.07
CA ALA A 22 5.16 9.79 -2.74
C ALA A 22 4.84 9.14 -4.09
N ALA A 23 3.79 8.32 -4.19
CA ALA A 23 3.38 7.70 -5.44
C ALA A 23 2.93 8.73 -6.48
N ILE A 24 2.16 9.74 -6.08
CA ILE A 24 1.67 10.82 -6.96
C ILE A 24 2.85 11.65 -7.50
N VAL A 25 3.73 12.12 -6.62
CA VAL A 25 4.89 12.94 -7.04
C VAL A 25 5.86 12.12 -7.90
N ASN A 26 6.01 10.82 -7.63
CA ASN A 26 6.83 9.94 -8.47
C ASN A 26 6.24 9.73 -9.88
N LEU A 27 4.98 10.07 -10.12
CA LEU A 27 4.36 10.08 -11.45
C LEU A 27 4.38 11.48 -12.06
N ASP A 28 5.19 12.39 -11.53
CA ASP A 28 5.25 13.81 -11.92
C ASP A 28 3.88 14.53 -11.82
N GLN A 29 3.01 14.01 -10.95
CA GLN A 29 1.70 14.58 -10.65
C GLN A 29 1.75 15.38 -9.35
N GLN A 30 0.77 16.28 -9.18
CA GLN A 30 0.64 17.11 -7.98
C GLN A 30 -0.76 16.94 -7.38
N PRO A 31 -0.86 16.70 -6.05
CA PRO A 31 -2.15 16.65 -5.39
C PRO A 31 -2.72 18.08 -5.33
N THR A 32 -3.60 18.41 -6.26
CA THR A 32 -4.40 19.65 -6.26
C THR A 32 -5.84 19.36 -5.84
N SER A 33 -6.66 20.39 -5.57
CA SER A 33 -8.07 20.21 -5.21
C SER A 33 -8.89 19.51 -6.30
N LYS A 34 -8.51 19.65 -7.57
CA LYS A 34 -9.16 18.99 -8.71
C LYS A 34 -8.58 17.62 -9.04
N PHE A 35 -7.49 17.21 -8.39
CA PHE A 35 -6.81 15.95 -8.68
C PHE A 35 -7.65 14.76 -8.24
N THR A 36 -7.91 13.84 -9.16
CA THR A 36 -8.81 12.70 -8.94
C THR A 36 -8.08 11.36 -8.87
N PHE A 37 -8.77 10.36 -8.34
CA PHE A 37 -8.32 8.97 -8.36
C PHE A 37 -8.08 8.47 -9.79
N LYS A 38 -8.93 8.89 -10.74
CA LYS A 38 -8.83 8.50 -12.15
C LYS A 38 -7.55 9.04 -12.79
N ASP A 39 -7.19 10.29 -12.50
CA ASP A 39 -5.93 10.91 -12.96
C ASP A 39 -4.72 10.13 -12.45
N PHE A 40 -4.75 9.79 -11.15
CA PHE A 40 -3.68 9.05 -10.50
C PHE A 40 -3.53 7.63 -11.05
N ILE A 41 -4.61 6.83 -11.04
CA ILE A 41 -4.52 5.40 -11.33
C ILE A 41 -4.25 5.15 -12.82
N LYS A 42 -4.75 6.02 -13.72
CA LYS A 42 -4.47 5.92 -15.15
C LYS A 42 -2.98 6.10 -15.43
N GLU A 43 -2.35 7.13 -14.86
CA GLU A 43 -0.91 7.37 -15.04
C GLU A 43 -0.08 6.22 -14.44
N TYR A 44 -0.48 5.75 -13.25
CA TYR A 44 0.15 4.61 -12.60
C TYR A 44 0.12 3.35 -13.48
N ILE A 45 -1.04 3.01 -14.04
CA ILE A 45 -1.22 1.85 -14.92
C ILE A 45 -0.39 2.01 -16.20
N THR A 46 -0.43 3.17 -16.85
CA THR A 46 0.34 3.45 -18.07
C THR A 46 1.83 3.21 -17.83
N ARG A 47 2.40 3.85 -16.80
CA ARG A 47 3.81 3.67 -16.44
C ARG A 47 4.15 2.20 -16.17
N LEU A 48 3.31 1.53 -15.38
CA LEU A 48 3.57 0.15 -14.98
C LEU A 48 3.51 -0.81 -16.18
N ARG A 49 2.54 -0.64 -17.09
CA ARG A 49 2.40 -1.44 -18.31
C ARG A 49 3.58 -1.23 -19.26
N ASN A 50 3.99 0.01 -19.49
CA ASN A 50 5.15 0.32 -20.33
C ASN A 50 6.41 -0.36 -19.79
N THR A 51 6.64 -0.26 -18.48
CA THR A 51 7.83 -0.88 -17.88
C THR A 51 7.74 -2.42 -17.86
N LEU A 52 6.54 -2.99 -17.69
CA LEU A 52 6.34 -4.44 -17.72
C LEU A 52 6.46 -5.01 -19.13
N SER A 53 6.06 -4.29 -20.18
CA SER A 53 6.16 -4.77 -21.57
C SER A 53 7.59 -4.95 -22.05
N GLU A 54 8.53 -4.22 -21.44
CA GLU A 54 9.97 -4.34 -21.72
C GLU A 54 10.62 -5.48 -20.93
N LEU A 55 9.91 -6.04 -19.95
CA LEU A 55 10.44 -7.05 -19.06
C LEU A 55 10.24 -8.44 -19.65
N ALA A 56 11.34 -9.19 -19.83
CA ALA A 56 11.27 -10.59 -20.21
C ALA A 56 10.40 -11.39 -19.20
N PRO A 57 9.51 -12.29 -19.64
CA PRO A 57 8.66 -13.05 -18.73
C PRO A 57 9.46 -13.81 -17.66
N SER A 58 10.66 -14.32 -17.95
CA SER A 58 11.50 -15.01 -16.95
C SER A 58 11.89 -14.13 -15.74
N LYS A 59 11.80 -12.80 -15.88
CA LYS A 59 12.07 -11.84 -14.80
C LYS A 59 10.83 -11.50 -13.96
N THR A 60 9.66 -12.04 -14.29
CA THR A 60 8.43 -11.82 -13.51
C THR A 60 8.16 -13.01 -12.58
N PRO A 61 7.79 -12.78 -11.31
CA PRO A 61 7.50 -13.84 -10.38
C PRO A 61 6.29 -14.66 -10.84
N PRO A 62 6.30 -15.98 -10.60
CA PRO A 62 5.13 -16.80 -10.82
C PRO A 62 3.95 -16.33 -9.97
N ASN A 63 2.75 -16.50 -10.51
CA ASN A 63 1.49 -16.26 -9.81
C ASN A 63 0.59 -17.48 -9.95
N TRP A 64 0.11 -17.98 -8.82
CA TRP A 64 -0.72 -19.18 -8.70
C TRP A 64 -2.12 -18.85 -8.19
N GLY A 65 -2.63 -17.64 -8.47
CA GLY A 65 -4.00 -17.27 -8.13
C GLY A 65 -4.99 -17.96 -9.06
N GLU A 66 -5.96 -18.67 -8.49
CA GLU A 66 -7.10 -19.17 -9.25
C GLU A 66 -8.09 -18.03 -9.54
N LYS A 67 -8.86 -18.15 -10.62
CA LYS A 67 -9.81 -17.11 -11.04
C LYS A 67 -10.72 -16.66 -9.87
N ASN A 68 -11.31 -17.60 -9.14
CA ASN A 68 -12.24 -17.30 -8.05
C ASN A 68 -11.55 -16.61 -6.86
N GLU A 69 -10.29 -16.99 -6.56
CA GLU A 69 -9.50 -16.32 -5.52
C GLU A 69 -9.20 -14.86 -5.89
N ILE A 70 -8.90 -14.62 -7.18
CA ILE A 70 -8.63 -13.29 -7.72
C ILE A 70 -9.92 -12.44 -7.73
N GLU A 71 -11.04 -13.00 -8.17
CA GLU A 71 -12.36 -12.36 -8.14
C GLU A 71 -12.73 -11.93 -6.71
N TYR A 72 -12.48 -12.78 -5.72
CA TYR A 72 -12.70 -12.45 -4.32
C TYR A 72 -11.87 -11.24 -3.85
N VAL A 73 -10.62 -11.10 -4.30
CA VAL A 73 -9.81 -9.91 -3.97
C VAL A 73 -10.40 -8.64 -4.60
N PHE A 74 -10.94 -8.70 -5.82
CA PHE A 74 -11.65 -7.55 -6.38
C PHE A 74 -12.95 -7.23 -5.64
N HIS A 75 -13.71 -8.24 -5.19
CA HIS A 75 -14.86 -7.99 -4.32
C HIS A 75 -14.45 -7.25 -3.04
N LEU A 76 -13.34 -7.66 -2.40
CA LEU A 76 -12.80 -6.94 -1.23
C LEU A 76 -12.36 -5.51 -1.57
N GLU A 77 -11.77 -5.26 -2.75
CA GLU A 77 -11.45 -3.89 -3.21
C GLU A 77 -12.73 -3.04 -3.30
N SER A 78 -13.79 -3.59 -3.89
CA SER A 78 -15.10 -2.94 -3.97
C SER A 78 -15.68 -2.65 -2.59
N GLU A 79 -15.59 -3.60 -1.66
CA GLU A 79 -16.00 -3.39 -0.27
C GLU A 79 -15.21 -2.28 0.41
N VAL A 80 -13.91 -2.16 0.15
CA VAL A 80 -13.08 -1.06 0.69
C VAL A 80 -13.59 0.29 0.19
N TRP A 81 -13.90 0.41 -1.10
CA TRP A 81 -14.50 1.63 -1.67
C TRP A 81 -15.89 1.92 -1.10
N GLY A 82 -16.72 0.90 -0.97
CA GLY A 82 -18.07 1.01 -0.41
C GLY A 82 -19.04 1.80 -1.30
N ILE A 83 -20.30 1.83 -0.89
CA ILE A 83 -21.37 2.53 -1.62
C ILE A 83 -21.16 4.06 -1.69
N ASP A 84 -20.34 4.61 -0.80
CA ASP A 84 -20.03 6.03 -0.71
C ASP A 84 -18.76 6.42 -1.50
N TYR A 85 -18.31 5.57 -2.44
CA TYR A 85 -17.05 5.73 -3.17
C TYR A 85 -16.91 7.10 -3.86
N GLU A 86 -18.00 7.63 -4.42
CA GLU A 86 -18.04 8.91 -5.14
C GLU A 86 -17.57 10.09 -4.29
N ARG A 87 -17.67 9.99 -2.96
CA ARG A 87 -17.22 11.02 -2.03
C ARG A 87 -15.70 11.14 -1.97
N TYR A 88 -14.97 10.08 -2.34
CA TYR A 88 -13.52 10.00 -2.18
C TYR A 88 -12.79 9.94 -3.52
N LEU A 89 -13.43 10.38 -4.61
CA LEU A 89 -12.81 10.43 -5.93
C LEU A 89 -11.78 11.55 -6.05
N TYR A 90 -11.89 12.62 -5.25
CA TYR A 90 -10.94 13.72 -5.22
C TYR A 90 -9.89 13.51 -4.12
N PHE A 91 -8.71 14.09 -4.31
CA PHE A 91 -7.63 13.99 -3.32
C PHE A 91 -7.89 14.84 -2.08
N PHE A 92 -8.51 16.01 -2.24
CA PHE A 92 -8.96 16.88 -1.13
C PHE A 92 -10.47 16.89 -1.04
N ASP A 93 -10.96 17.19 0.15
CA ASP A 93 -12.39 17.32 0.41
C ASP A 93 -12.93 18.58 -0.26
N ASP A 94 -14.04 18.47 -0.97
CA ASP A 94 -14.73 19.61 -1.57
C ASP A 94 -15.82 20.11 -0.61
N ILE A 95 -15.38 20.97 0.32
CA ILE A 95 -16.20 21.59 1.37
C ILE A 95 -17.33 22.44 0.76
N SER A 96 -17.24 22.82 -0.53
CA SER A 96 -18.28 23.61 -1.19
C SER A 96 -19.56 22.80 -1.47
N THR A 97 -19.47 21.47 -1.46
CA THR A 97 -20.64 20.61 -1.65
C THR A 97 -21.41 20.49 -0.34
N GLN A 98 -22.72 20.74 -0.36
CA GLN A 98 -23.63 20.61 0.81
C GLN A 98 -23.85 19.15 1.25
N ARG A 99 -22.85 18.28 1.11
CA ARG A 99 -22.94 16.87 1.45
C ARG A 99 -22.83 16.70 2.97
N PRO A 100 -23.54 15.72 3.56
CA PRO A 100 -23.36 15.38 4.97
C PRO A 100 -21.89 15.04 5.26
N GLN A 101 -21.36 15.54 6.38
CA GLN A 101 -19.96 15.30 6.75
C GLN A 101 -19.65 13.79 6.75
N PRO A 102 -18.49 13.37 6.21
CA PRO A 102 -18.12 11.97 6.19
C PRO A 102 -17.99 11.41 7.60
N LEU A 103 -18.48 10.18 7.83
CA LEU A 103 -18.21 9.45 9.06
C LEU A 103 -16.87 8.72 8.94
N LEU A 104 -16.12 8.65 10.03
CA LEU A 104 -14.84 7.93 10.06
C LEU A 104 -15.07 6.40 9.95
N GLN A 105 -14.50 5.76 8.93
CA GLN A 105 -14.67 4.31 8.68
C GLN A 105 -13.38 3.54 8.98
N THR A 106 -13.19 3.16 10.24
CA THR A 106 -11.93 2.53 10.71
C THR A 106 -11.72 1.11 10.15
N PHE A 107 -12.79 0.31 10.01
CA PHE A 107 -12.73 -1.08 9.55
C PHE A 107 -12.26 -1.25 8.10
N LYS A 108 -12.35 -0.21 7.27
CA LYS A 108 -11.89 -0.25 5.88
C LYS A 108 -10.41 -0.61 5.76
N PHE A 109 -9.58 -0.20 6.72
CA PHE A 109 -8.16 -0.58 6.71
C PHE A 109 -7.94 -2.06 6.99
N ILE A 110 -8.78 -2.69 7.81
CA ILE A 110 -8.70 -4.13 8.09
C ILE A 110 -9.05 -4.90 6.81
N THR A 111 -10.13 -4.52 6.12
CA THR A 111 -10.51 -5.11 4.83
C THR A 111 -9.42 -4.88 3.77
N SER A 112 -8.86 -3.67 3.69
CA SER A 112 -7.73 -3.33 2.81
C SER A 112 -6.52 -4.25 3.04
N PHE A 113 -6.09 -4.37 4.30
CA PHE A 113 -4.96 -5.24 4.65
C PHE A 113 -5.23 -6.69 4.28
N TYR A 114 -6.45 -7.18 4.51
CA TYR A 114 -6.84 -8.55 4.15
C TYR A 114 -6.86 -8.77 2.63
N ALA A 115 -7.38 -7.83 1.84
CA ALA A 115 -7.35 -7.87 0.38
C ALA A 115 -5.91 -7.94 -0.15
N ILE A 116 -5.02 -7.10 0.38
CA ILE A 116 -3.60 -7.09 0.04
C ILE A 116 -2.93 -8.40 0.45
N GLU A 117 -3.19 -8.92 1.66
CA GLU A 117 -2.66 -10.21 2.12
C GLU A 117 -3.08 -11.37 1.20
N ARG A 118 -4.34 -11.37 0.75
CA ARG A 118 -4.88 -12.36 -0.17
C ARG A 118 -4.25 -12.25 -1.56
N CYS A 119 -4.13 -11.04 -2.11
CA CYS A 119 -3.41 -10.80 -3.37
C CYS A 119 -1.97 -11.31 -3.29
N LEU A 120 -1.23 -10.93 -2.24
CA LEU A 120 0.14 -11.39 -2.02
C LEU A 120 0.25 -12.91 -1.88
N SER A 121 -0.75 -13.57 -1.27
CA SER A 121 -0.74 -15.04 -1.14
C SER A 121 -0.84 -15.78 -2.48
N SER A 122 -1.36 -15.12 -3.53
CA SER A 122 -1.38 -15.69 -4.89
C SER A 122 0.03 -15.84 -5.48
N PHE A 123 1.02 -15.10 -4.96
CA PHE A 123 2.43 -15.29 -5.26
C PHE A 123 3.11 -16.31 -4.33
N GLN A 124 2.36 -17.12 -3.58
CA GLN A 124 2.95 -18.28 -2.89
C GLN A 124 2.60 -19.56 -3.62
N ILE A 125 3.56 -20.48 -3.65
CA ILE A 125 3.39 -21.85 -4.13
C ILE A 125 2.14 -22.47 -3.45
N PRO A 126 1.20 -23.10 -4.19
CA PRO A 126 -0.07 -23.59 -3.64
C PRO A 126 0.09 -24.48 -2.41
N GLN A 127 1.08 -25.38 -2.40
CA GLN A 127 1.36 -26.27 -1.28
C GLN A 127 1.70 -25.50 0.01
N ARG A 128 2.46 -24.39 -0.10
CA ARG A 128 2.80 -23.52 1.05
C ARG A 128 1.56 -22.76 1.56
N ARG A 129 0.62 -22.45 0.68
CA ARG A 129 -0.64 -21.77 1.02
C ARG A 129 -1.61 -22.72 1.73
N ALA A 130 -1.79 -23.92 1.16
CA ALA A 130 -2.64 -24.98 1.70
C ALA A 130 -2.18 -25.45 3.10
N ASN A 131 -0.86 -25.55 3.31
CA ASN A 131 -0.29 -25.93 4.60
C ASN A 131 -0.37 -24.82 5.67
N GLY A 132 -1.06 -23.71 5.39
CA GLY A 132 -1.38 -22.69 6.38
C GLY A 132 -0.15 -22.03 7.00
N THR A 133 0.83 -21.61 6.18
CA THR A 133 2.12 -21.03 6.63
C THR A 133 2.01 -19.79 7.55
N GLY A 134 0.81 -19.33 7.87
CA GLY A 134 0.55 -18.18 8.72
C GLY A 134 1.18 -16.92 8.17
N ARG A 135 1.04 -15.81 8.89
CA ARG A 135 1.58 -14.53 8.42
C ARG A 135 3.10 -14.50 8.38
N LYS A 136 3.76 -15.09 9.38
CA LYS A 136 5.23 -15.17 9.47
C LYS A 136 5.83 -15.99 8.32
N GLY A 137 5.22 -17.13 7.98
CA GLY A 137 5.67 -17.95 6.87
C GLY A 137 5.45 -17.24 5.53
N ARG A 138 4.27 -16.64 5.32
CA ARG A 138 4.02 -15.80 4.13
C ARG A 138 5.03 -14.69 3.97
N ARG A 139 5.30 -13.95 5.05
CA ARG A 139 6.33 -12.90 5.05
C ARG A 139 7.66 -13.51 4.60
N ARG A 140 8.12 -14.61 5.20
CA ARG A 140 9.39 -15.24 4.83
C ARG A 140 9.43 -15.65 3.36
N ASP A 141 8.34 -16.19 2.83
CA ASP A 141 8.26 -16.62 1.42
C ASP A 141 8.28 -15.42 0.45
N LEU A 142 7.66 -14.30 0.82
CA LEU A 142 7.54 -13.13 -0.06
C LEU A 142 8.71 -12.15 0.08
N PHE A 143 9.18 -11.89 1.29
CA PHE A 143 10.15 -10.83 1.61
C PHE A 143 11.31 -11.32 2.53
N GLY A 144 11.55 -12.64 2.61
CA GLY A 144 12.69 -13.22 3.31
C GLY A 144 14.02 -12.91 2.63
N TYR A 145 15.07 -12.61 3.40
CA TYR A 145 16.36 -12.22 2.83
C TYR A 145 17.08 -13.35 2.08
N GLU A 146 16.78 -14.62 2.38
CA GLU A 146 17.44 -15.78 1.75
C GLU A 146 16.78 -16.17 0.43
N ASN A 147 15.45 -16.32 0.44
CA ASN A 147 14.70 -16.90 -0.67
C ASN A 147 13.37 -16.18 -0.92
N GLY A 148 13.20 -14.96 -0.41
CA GLY A 148 11.96 -14.21 -0.59
C GLY A 148 11.73 -13.83 -2.05
N ILE A 149 10.50 -14.01 -2.53
CA ILE A 149 10.13 -13.78 -3.93
C ILE A 149 10.44 -12.33 -4.36
N PHE A 150 9.99 -11.35 -3.58
CA PHE A 150 10.17 -9.92 -3.91
C PHE A 150 11.45 -9.31 -3.35
N SER A 151 12.16 -10.02 -2.46
CA SER A 151 13.38 -9.49 -1.82
C SER A 151 14.67 -10.09 -2.35
N SER A 152 14.64 -11.32 -2.86
CA SER A 152 15.84 -12.06 -3.30
C SER A 152 15.71 -12.62 -4.71
N GLN A 153 14.58 -13.23 -5.06
CA GLN A 153 14.42 -13.88 -6.37
C GLN A 153 14.11 -12.87 -7.48
N PHE A 154 13.18 -11.95 -7.21
CA PHE A 154 12.71 -10.93 -8.14
C PHE A 154 12.74 -9.52 -7.50
N PRO A 155 13.91 -9.04 -7.04
CA PRO A 155 14.02 -7.80 -6.26
C PRO A 155 13.59 -6.54 -7.02
N HIS A 156 13.70 -6.53 -8.35
CA HIS A 156 13.35 -5.39 -9.20
C HIS A 156 11.85 -5.18 -9.36
N ILE A 157 11.01 -6.16 -8.99
CA ILE A 157 9.55 -6.07 -9.19
C ILE A 157 8.92 -4.98 -8.33
N CYS A 158 9.39 -4.82 -7.09
CA CYS A 158 8.95 -3.72 -6.24
C CYS A 158 9.37 -2.35 -6.80
N ASP A 159 10.49 -2.28 -7.53
CA ASP A 159 10.98 -1.06 -8.19
C ASP A 159 10.02 -0.58 -9.28
N LEU A 160 9.36 -1.50 -9.98
CA LEU A 160 8.34 -1.20 -10.99
C LEU A 160 7.10 -0.54 -10.36
N MET A 161 6.72 -0.97 -9.16
CA MET A 161 5.56 -0.43 -8.47
C MET A 161 5.79 1.00 -7.95
N GLY A 162 7.03 1.50 -7.88
CA GLY A 162 7.34 2.82 -7.33
C GLY A 162 7.26 2.88 -5.79
N PRO A 163 7.36 4.08 -5.19
CA PRO A 163 7.23 4.22 -3.74
C PRO A 163 5.78 3.99 -3.29
N PRO A 164 5.55 3.45 -2.08
CA PRO A 164 6.57 3.05 -1.10
C PRO A 164 7.11 1.63 -1.34
N PHE A 165 6.74 0.97 -2.43
CA PHE A 165 6.91 -0.47 -2.59
C PHE A 165 8.36 -0.92 -2.74
N TYR A 166 9.21 -0.12 -3.40
CA TYR A 166 10.64 -0.39 -3.50
C TYR A 166 11.45 -0.04 -2.25
N LEU A 167 10.84 0.69 -1.31
CA LEU A 167 11.53 1.13 -0.12
C LEU A 167 11.77 -0.07 0.79
N ARG A 168 12.95 -0.14 1.39
CA ARG A 168 13.30 -1.12 2.42
C ARG A 168 14.18 -0.46 3.46
N ALA A 169 14.18 -0.92 4.71
CA ALA A 169 15.02 -0.32 5.74
C ALA A 169 15.78 -1.34 6.57
N ASN A 170 16.98 -0.95 6.98
CA ASN A 170 17.69 -1.56 8.09
C ASN A 170 17.36 -0.80 9.40
N THR A 171 18.13 -1.00 10.46
CA THR A 171 17.88 -0.36 11.75
C THR A 171 18.35 1.10 11.82
N VAL A 172 18.95 1.66 10.79
CA VAL A 172 19.54 3.01 10.81
C VAL A 172 18.89 3.87 9.74
N ASN A 173 18.88 3.39 8.51
CA ASN A 173 18.41 4.14 7.35
C ASN A 173 17.48 3.33 6.46
N LEU A 174 16.77 4.09 5.62
CA LEU A 174 16.09 3.57 4.47
C LEU A 174 17.11 3.30 3.36
N GLU A 175 16.95 2.18 2.68
CA GLU A 175 17.75 1.71 1.56
C GLU A 175 16.86 1.67 0.31
N VAL A 176 17.43 2.11 -0.81
CA VAL A 176 16.79 2.11 -2.13
C VAL A 176 17.73 1.41 -3.11
N SER A 177 17.21 0.73 -4.12
CA SER A 177 18.03 0.15 -5.18
C SER A 177 18.78 1.25 -5.94
N ASN A 178 19.97 0.95 -6.46
CA ASN A 178 20.81 1.94 -7.15
C ASN A 178 20.06 2.68 -8.27
N GLU A 179 19.20 1.96 -9.00
CA GLU A 179 18.37 2.49 -10.08
C GLU A 179 17.30 3.49 -9.62
N LYS A 180 16.90 3.45 -8.34
CA LYS A 180 15.84 4.30 -7.78
C LYS A 180 16.36 5.36 -6.80
N ILE A 181 17.67 5.40 -6.52
CA ILE A 181 18.25 6.39 -5.60
C ILE A 181 17.95 7.82 -6.07
N GLN A 182 18.17 8.14 -7.35
CA GLN A 182 17.94 9.49 -7.87
C GLN A 182 16.46 9.88 -7.77
N ALA A 183 15.55 8.97 -8.12
CA ALA A 183 14.11 9.19 -7.95
C ALA A 183 13.75 9.46 -6.48
N TRP A 184 14.30 8.69 -5.54
CA TRP A 184 14.08 8.93 -4.12
C TRP A 184 14.63 10.28 -3.64
N GLN A 185 15.82 10.68 -4.10
CA GLN A 185 16.38 12.00 -3.75
C GLN A 185 15.54 13.14 -4.33
N ALA A 186 15.03 13.00 -5.56
CA ALA A 186 14.12 13.99 -6.14
C ALA A 186 12.84 14.15 -5.31
N LEU A 187 12.29 13.04 -4.79
CA LEU A 187 11.13 13.08 -3.91
C LEU A 187 11.40 13.85 -2.60
N LYS A 188 12.62 13.83 -2.06
CA LYS A 188 12.99 14.60 -0.86
C LYS A 188 13.01 16.12 -1.09
N LEU A 189 13.11 16.55 -2.34
CA LEU A 189 13.13 17.95 -2.75
C LEU A 189 11.74 18.45 -3.18
N ALA A 190 10.72 17.59 -3.15
CA ALA A 190 9.38 17.92 -3.59
C ALA A 190 8.73 18.97 -2.68
N ASN A 191 8.04 19.93 -3.29
CA ASN A 191 7.25 20.90 -2.53
C ASN A 191 6.01 20.24 -1.94
N ILE A 192 5.75 20.52 -0.66
CA ILE A 192 4.57 20.01 0.05
C ILE A 192 3.52 21.12 0.14
N PRO A 193 2.29 20.90 -0.35
CA PRO A 193 1.18 21.82 -0.12
C PRO A 193 1.00 22.12 1.37
N SER A 194 0.76 23.39 1.72
CA SER A 194 0.68 23.86 3.11
C SER A 194 -0.36 23.11 3.95
N SER A 195 -1.48 22.71 3.33
CA SER A 195 -2.52 21.89 3.94
C SER A 195 -2.01 20.50 4.35
N LEU A 196 -1.24 19.84 3.48
CA LEU A 196 -0.62 18.54 3.75
C LEU A 196 0.52 18.66 4.76
N GLN A 197 1.31 19.73 4.69
CA GLN A 197 2.38 19.97 5.65
C GLN A 197 1.84 20.11 7.08
N SER A 198 0.76 20.87 7.25
CA SER A 198 0.07 21.03 8.54
C SER A 198 -0.47 19.70 9.05
N PHE A 199 -1.11 18.92 8.17
CA PHE A 199 -1.59 17.57 8.50
C PHE A 199 -0.45 16.64 8.93
N TYR A 200 0.67 16.62 8.21
CA TYR A 200 1.83 15.78 8.54
C TYR A 200 2.43 16.15 9.89
N LYS A 201 2.59 17.45 10.18
CA LYS A 201 3.11 17.91 11.48
C LYS A 201 2.18 17.49 12.61
N ALA A 202 0.88 17.64 12.43
CA ALA A 202 -0.12 17.28 13.44
C ALA A 202 -0.17 15.77 13.74
N THR A 203 0.03 14.93 12.71
CA THR A 203 -0.12 13.47 12.84
C THR A 203 1.18 12.74 13.16
N SER A 204 2.31 13.18 12.61
CA SER A 204 3.59 12.46 12.72
C SER A 204 4.69 13.25 13.41
N GLY A 205 4.53 14.58 13.55
CA GLY A 205 5.59 15.49 13.96
C GLY A 205 6.56 15.87 12.83
N TYR A 206 6.44 15.26 11.64
CA TYR A 206 7.26 15.57 10.46
C TYR A 206 6.52 16.51 9.51
N ALA A 207 7.27 17.29 8.73
CA ALA A 207 6.71 18.22 7.75
C ALA A 207 6.64 17.62 6.33
N HIS A 208 7.41 16.57 6.07
CA HIS A 208 7.61 16.03 4.73
C HIS A 208 7.24 14.53 4.68
N PHE A 209 6.65 14.09 3.57
CA PHE A 209 6.19 12.70 3.44
C PHE A 209 7.35 11.69 3.44
N THR A 210 8.52 12.07 2.91
CA THR A 210 9.70 11.18 2.89
C THR A 210 10.19 10.86 4.30
N ASP A 211 10.17 11.84 5.21
CA ASP A 211 10.61 11.63 6.60
C ASP A 211 9.67 10.68 7.34
N ILE A 212 8.36 10.78 7.06
CA ILE A 212 7.34 9.86 7.61
C ILE A 212 7.60 8.43 7.13
N LEU A 213 7.90 8.27 5.83
CA LEU A 213 8.22 6.96 5.26
C LEU A 213 9.51 6.40 5.87
N GLU A 214 10.59 7.16 5.90
CA GLU A 214 11.87 6.75 6.50
C GLU A 214 11.68 6.32 7.97
N ALA A 215 11.03 7.16 8.77
CA ALA A 215 10.74 6.86 10.16
C ALA A 215 9.87 5.59 10.32
N SER A 216 8.85 5.42 9.48
CA SER A 216 7.94 4.27 9.55
C SER A 216 8.68 2.95 9.25
N PHE A 217 9.50 2.92 8.21
CA PHE A 217 10.26 1.73 7.82
C PHE A 217 11.36 1.40 8.84
N VAL A 218 12.17 2.39 9.24
CA VAL A 218 13.24 2.19 10.23
C VAL A 218 12.68 1.76 11.57
N SER A 219 11.59 2.40 12.03
CA SER A 219 10.88 1.99 13.26
C SER A 219 10.40 0.55 13.17
N THR A 220 9.78 0.16 12.06
CA THR A 220 9.29 -1.20 11.84
C THR A 220 10.43 -2.22 11.90
N ARG A 221 11.59 -1.91 11.32
CA ARG A 221 12.77 -2.78 11.40
C ARG A 221 13.36 -2.86 12.81
N LYS A 222 13.35 -1.76 13.57
CA LYS A 222 13.90 -1.68 14.93
C LYS A 222 13.03 -2.42 15.96
N THR A 223 11.71 -2.22 15.91
CA THR A 223 10.82 -2.61 17.01
C THR A 223 9.89 -3.76 16.64
N HIS A 224 9.27 -3.71 15.46
CA HIS A 224 8.22 -4.67 15.10
C HIS A 224 8.77 -6.00 14.59
N LEU A 225 9.74 -5.97 13.67
CA LEU A 225 10.30 -7.20 13.11
C LEU A 225 10.99 -8.08 14.16
N PRO A 226 11.82 -7.57 15.09
CA PRO A 226 12.43 -8.41 16.11
C PRO A 226 11.41 -9.06 17.05
N ALA A 227 10.31 -8.37 17.37
CA ALA A 227 9.25 -8.93 18.20
C ALA A 227 8.52 -10.10 17.52
N ASN A 228 8.42 -10.07 16.18
CA ASN A 228 7.63 -11.03 15.42
C ASN A 228 8.44 -12.15 14.76
N LEU A 229 9.64 -11.88 14.26
CA LEU A 229 10.39 -12.82 13.43
C LEU A 229 11.55 -13.50 14.15
N ARG A 230 11.96 -13.00 15.32
CA ARG A 230 13.09 -13.57 16.05
C ARG A 230 12.73 -14.95 16.59
N GLN A 231 13.61 -15.92 16.36
CA GLN A 231 13.46 -17.24 16.98
C GLN A 231 13.72 -17.14 18.49
N LYS A 232 13.12 -18.04 19.29
CA LYS A 232 13.21 -18.03 20.77
C LYS A 232 14.64 -17.94 21.30
N ASN A 233 15.60 -18.56 20.60
CA ASN A 233 17.00 -18.64 20.99
C ASN A 233 17.89 -17.55 20.36
N GLN A 234 17.35 -16.71 19.48
CA GLN A 234 18.12 -15.66 18.82
C GLN A 234 18.06 -14.36 19.62
N LYS A 235 19.21 -13.72 19.87
CA LYS A 235 19.25 -12.40 20.51
C LYS A 235 18.85 -11.27 19.54
N ARG A 236 19.24 -11.39 18.27
CA ARG A 236 19.02 -10.40 17.20
C ARG A 236 18.58 -11.07 15.91
N LEU A 237 17.86 -10.33 15.07
CA LEU A 237 17.59 -10.75 13.69
C LEU A 237 18.86 -10.65 12.83
N PRO A 238 19.00 -11.48 11.78
CA PRO A 238 20.08 -11.35 10.79
C PRO A 238 20.17 -9.93 10.24
N THR A 239 21.39 -9.44 10.04
CA THR A 239 21.65 -8.07 9.60
C THR A 239 21.06 -7.79 8.23
N GLN A 240 20.95 -8.80 7.36
CA GLN A 240 20.35 -8.76 6.03
C GLN A 240 18.83 -8.62 6.05
N THR A 241 18.17 -8.94 7.17
CA THR A 241 16.72 -8.76 7.27
C THR A 241 16.39 -7.27 7.13
N ARG A 242 15.56 -6.93 6.15
CA ARG A 242 15.03 -5.57 5.95
C ARG A 242 13.56 -5.51 6.35
N ALA A 243 13.07 -4.32 6.70
CA ALA A 243 11.65 -4.03 6.73
C ALA A 243 11.18 -3.54 5.36
N TRP A 244 10.09 -4.12 4.88
CA TRP A 244 9.42 -3.77 3.62
C TRP A 244 8.09 -3.07 3.90
N TRP A 245 7.47 -2.49 2.86
CA TRP A 245 6.17 -1.81 2.97
C TRP A 245 5.09 -2.72 3.60
N TYR A 246 5.12 -4.01 3.28
CA TYR A 246 4.22 -5.01 3.85
C TYR A 246 4.39 -5.14 5.37
N ASP A 247 5.62 -5.09 5.87
CA ASP A 247 5.91 -5.17 7.30
C ASP A 247 5.38 -3.93 8.04
N VAL A 248 5.42 -2.75 7.41
CA VAL A 248 4.85 -1.51 7.96
C VAL A 248 3.33 -1.61 8.05
N LEU A 249 2.67 -2.06 6.99
CA LEU A 249 1.23 -2.31 7.00
C LEU A 249 0.84 -3.38 8.02
N TRP A 250 1.64 -4.43 8.17
CA TRP A 250 1.40 -5.50 9.15
C TRP A 250 1.48 -4.96 10.57
N LYS A 251 2.53 -4.22 10.94
CA LYS A 251 2.65 -3.54 12.24
C LYS A 251 1.39 -2.74 12.59
N TYR A 252 0.90 -1.99 11.62
CA TYR A 252 -0.26 -1.12 11.79
C TYR A 252 -1.59 -1.85 11.79
N SER A 253 -1.74 -2.93 11.02
CA SER A 253 -2.96 -3.75 11.04
C SER A 253 -3.12 -4.55 12.33
N GLU A 254 -2.03 -4.96 12.98
CA GLU A 254 -2.10 -5.53 14.33
C GLU A 254 -2.53 -4.50 15.36
N SER A 255 -2.08 -3.25 15.19
CA SER A 255 -2.48 -2.14 16.06
C SER A 255 -3.99 -1.90 16.01
N LEU A 256 -4.61 -2.00 14.83
CA LEU A 256 -6.07 -1.81 14.68
C LEU A 256 -6.89 -3.05 15.06
N ARG A 257 -6.38 -4.27 14.85
CA ARG A 257 -7.12 -5.52 15.11
C ARG A 257 -7.10 -5.96 16.57
N TYR A 258 -5.96 -5.79 17.24
CA TYR A 258 -5.73 -6.40 18.56
C TYR A 258 -5.60 -5.39 19.69
N ASN A 259 -5.66 -4.10 19.39
CA ASN A 259 -5.54 -3.06 20.40
C ASN A 259 -6.70 -2.08 20.28
N ARG A 260 -7.04 -1.41 21.39
CA ARG A 260 -7.90 -0.24 21.34
C ARG A 260 -7.17 0.86 20.58
N VAL A 261 -7.70 1.20 19.42
CA VAL A 261 -7.26 2.32 18.61
C VAL A 261 -8.28 3.43 18.76
N LEU A 262 -7.83 4.59 19.21
CA LEU A 262 -8.64 5.76 19.40
C LEU A 262 -8.32 6.73 18.27
N PRO A 263 -9.28 7.02 17.38
CA PRO A 263 -9.12 8.10 16.42
C PRO A 263 -8.64 9.36 17.15
N SER A 264 -7.64 10.02 16.58
CA SER A 264 -7.22 11.32 17.10
C SER A 264 -8.32 12.35 16.88
N ARG A 265 -8.25 13.43 17.67
CA ARG A 265 -9.08 14.61 17.45
C ARG A 265 -8.96 15.10 15.99
N THR A 266 -7.75 15.15 15.43
CA THR A 266 -7.52 15.50 14.02
C THR A 266 -8.24 14.55 13.05
N ALA A 267 -8.23 13.24 13.31
CA ALA A 267 -8.93 12.29 12.44
C ALA A 267 -10.46 12.34 12.59
N GLN A 268 -10.95 12.71 13.76
CA GLN A 268 -12.37 12.98 14.00
C GLN A 268 -12.82 14.29 13.34
N GLU A 269 -11.96 15.31 13.33
CA GLU A 269 -12.18 16.59 12.65
C GLU A 269 -12.06 16.48 11.13
N TYR A 270 -11.20 15.58 10.63
CA TYR A 270 -10.94 15.39 9.20
C TYR A 270 -11.01 13.92 8.75
N PRO A 271 -12.19 13.27 8.86
CA PRO A 271 -12.37 11.84 8.55
C PRO A 271 -12.14 11.51 7.07
N PHE A 272 -12.28 12.52 6.20
CA PHE A 272 -12.06 12.40 4.76
C PHE A 272 -10.67 11.84 4.42
N PHE A 273 -9.60 12.40 4.99
CA PHE A 273 -8.23 12.01 4.64
C PHE A 273 -7.96 10.53 4.95
N TRP A 274 -8.47 10.03 6.08
CA TRP A 274 -8.37 8.62 6.43
C TRP A 274 -9.12 7.75 5.41
N ASN A 275 -10.41 8.01 5.24
CA ASN A 275 -11.28 7.21 4.37
C ASN A 275 -10.77 7.16 2.94
N ARG A 276 -10.28 8.29 2.41
CA ARG A 276 -9.69 8.42 1.08
C ARG A 276 -8.36 7.70 0.98
N SER A 277 -7.45 7.91 1.96
CA SER A 277 -6.11 7.31 1.91
C SER A 277 -6.16 5.79 1.93
N VAL A 278 -7.03 5.19 2.73
CA VAL A 278 -7.21 3.73 2.77
C VAL A 278 -7.67 3.21 1.40
N ARG A 279 -8.68 3.83 0.79
CA ARG A 279 -9.23 3.41 -0.51
C ARG A 279 -8.21 3.49 -1.63
N TRP A 280 -7.62 4.67 -1.82
CA TRP A 280 -6.65 4.92 -2.88
C TRP A 280 -5.42 4.02 -2.73
N PHE A 281 -4.89 3.87 -1.51
CA PHE A 281 -3.72 3.05 -1.28
C PHE A 281 -3.99 1.56 -1.54
N THR A 282 -5.20 1.10 -1.23
CA THR A 282 -5.63 -0.28 -1.55
C THR A 282 -5.63 -0.51 -3.05
N SER A 283 -6.31 0.35 -3.81
CA SER A 283 -6.38 0.22 -5.26
C SER A 283 -5.03 0.38 -5.95
N LEU A 284 -4.17 1.29 -5.47
CA LEU A 284 -2.80 1.43 -5.93
C LEU A 284 -2.04 0.10 -5.76
N THR A 285 -2.06 -0.46 -4.55
CA THR A 285 -1.32 -1.68 -4.21
C THR A 285 -1.83 -2.87 -5.01
N LEU A 286 -3.15 -3.08 -5.05
CA LEU A 286 -3.76 -4.19 -5.77
C LEU A 286 -3.54 -4.08 -7.27
N THR A 287 -3.67 -2.88 -7.85
CA THR A 287 -3.37 -2.66 -9.27
C THR A 287 -1.92 -3.00 -9.59
N GLY A 288 -0.97 -2.52 -8.79
CA GLY A 288 0.45 -2.83 -9.00
C GLY A 288 0.72 -4.34 -8.99
N LEU A 289 0.24 -5.03 -7.96
CA LEU A 289 0.40 -6.48 -7.83
C LEU A 289 -0.31 -7.25 -8.95
N PHE A 290 -1.52 -6.84 -9.35
CA PHE A 290 -2.26 -7.53 -10.39
C PHE A 290 -1.68 -7.32 -11.79
N CYS A 291 -1.16 -6.13 -12.12
CA CYS A 291 -0.46 -5.94 -13.39
C CYS A 291 0.78 -6.85 -13.48
N ILE A 292 1.55 -6.97 -12.39
CA ILE A 292 2.68 -7.91 -12.30
C ILE A 292 2.20 -9.36 -12.48
N ALA A 293 1.13 -9.75 -11.77
CA ALA A 293 0.58 -11.10 -11.84
C ALA A 293 0.03 -11.45 -13.24
N ALA A 294 -0.64 -10.50 -13.90
CA ALA A 294 -1.26 -10.70 -15.22
C ALA A 294 -0.25 -11.07 -16.30
N HIS A 295 1.01 -10.63 -16.16
CA HIS A 295 2.08 -10.97 -17.08
C HIS A 295 2.42 -12.48 -17.09
N LYS A 296 2.01 -13.23 -16.05
CA LYS A 296 2.21 -14.69 -15.94
C LYS A 296 0.93 -15.49 -15.80
N ASN A 297 -0.17 -14.85 -15.44
CA ASN A 297 -1.42 -15.51 -15.12
C ASN A 297 -2.58 -14.86 -15.88
N PRO A 298 -3.05 -15.47 -16.99
CA PRO A 298 -4.14 -14.92 -17.78
C PRO A 298 -5.49 -14.92 -17.02
N ASN A 299 -5.60 -15.65 -15.91
CA ASN A 299 -6.80 -15.63 -15.08
C ASN A 299 -7.04 -14.26 -14.43
N ILE A 300 -6.00 -13.45 -14.27
CA ILE A 300 -6.09 -12.11 -13.67
C ILE A 300 -6.98 -11.20 -14.53
N GLY A 301 -6.69 -11.12 -15.84
CA GLY A 301 -7.51 -10.34 -16.79
C GLY A 301 -8.90 -10.95 -17.02
N LYS A 302 -9.06 -12.28 -16.90
CA LYS A 302 -10.39 -12.93 -16.95
C LYS A 302 -11.24 -12.58 -15.73
N ALA A 303 -10.67 -12.64 -14.53
CA ALA A 303 -11.31 -12.26 -13.28
C ALA A 303 -11.68 -10.77 -13.28
N TRP A 304 -10.78 -9.91 -13.74
CA TRP A 304 -11.05 -8.47 -13.85
C TRP A 304 -12.27 -8.17 -14.72
N ARG A 305 -12.31 -8.71 -15.95
CA ARG A 305 -13.45 -8.54 -16.86
C ARG A 305 -14.76 -9.08 -16.31
N SER A 306 -14.70 -10.21 -15.60
CA SER A 306 -15.86 -10.81 -14.93
C SER A 306 -16.42 -9.86 -13.87
N ILE A 307 -15.55 -9.31 -13.02
CA ILE A 307 -15.95 -8.44 -11.91
C ILE A 307 -16.41 -7.07 -12.38
N THR A 308 -15.77 -6.46 -13.39
CA THR A 308 -16.20 -5.14 -13.89
C THR A 308 -17.60 -5.17 -14.51
N ILE A 309 -18.06 -6.32 -15.01
CA ILE A 309 -19.43 -6.47 -15.48
C ILE A 309 -20.42 -6.47 -14.29
N GLN A 310 -20.07 -7.16 -13.21
CA GLN A 310 -20.96 -7.42 -12.07
C GLN A 310 -20.92 -6.34 -10.98
N ASN A 311 -19.81 -5.61 -10.85
CA ASN A 311 -19.57 -4.67 -9.77
C ASN A 311 -19.57 -3.23 -10.28
N SER A 312 -20.68 -2.51 -10.04
CA SER A 312 -20.84 -1.12 -10.48
C SER A 312 -19.76 -0.19 -9.94
N ILE A 313 -19.37 -0.34 -8.67
CA ILE A 313 -18.36 0.52 -8.02
C ILE A 313 -17.03 0.44 -8.78
N LEU A 314 -16.50 -0.76 -9.01
CA LEU A 314 -15.23 -0.92 -9.72
C LEU A 314 -15.36 -0.57 -11.21
N ARG A 315 -16.51 -0.85 -11.83
CA ARG A 315 -16.78 -0.45 -13.21
C ARG A 315 -16.70 1.07 -13.38
N ASP A 316 -17.32 1.81 -12.47
CA ASP A 316 -17.39 3.27 -12.55
C ASP A 316 -16.05 3.92 -12.21
N LEU A 317 -15.34 3.39 -11.20
CA LEU A 317 -13.99 3.84 -10.82
C LEU A 317 -12.97 3.71 -11.96
N TYR A 318 -13.04 2.60 -12.71
CA TYR A 318 -12.11 2.30 -13.81
C TYR A 318 -12.75 2.50 -15.19
N LYS A 319 -13.85 3.26 -15.27
CA LYS A 319 -14.48 3.59 -16.55
C LYS A 319 -13.45 4.26 -17.46
N ASP A 320 -13.31 3.76 -18.69
CA ASP A 320 -12.33 4.21 -19.69
C ASP A 320 -10.85 3.99 -19.28
N ILE A 321 -10.58 3.10 -18.32
CA ILE A 321 -9.23 2.73 -17.90
C ILE A 321 -9.05 1.22 -18.13
N ASP A 322 -8.15 0.86 -19.04
CA ASP A 322 -7.78 -0.54 -19.24
C ASP A 322 -6.76 -0.98 -18.16
N ARG A 323 -7.28 -1.56 -17.07
CA ARG A 323 -6.48 -1.95 -15.90
C ARG A 323 -5.57 -3.17 -16.17
N LEU A 324 -6.07 -4.21 -16.86
CA LEU A 324 -5.46 -5.56 -16.89
C LEU A 324 -5.70 -6.32 -18.19
#